data_AF-X0VCX6-F1
#
_entry.id   AF-X0VCX6-F1
#
_cell.length_a   1.000
_cell.length_b   1.000
_cell.length_c   1.000
_cell.angle_alpha   90.00
_cell.angle_beta   90.00
_cell.angle_gamma   90.00
#
_symmetry.space_group_name_H-M   'P 1'
#
loop_
_entity.id
_entity.type
_entity.pdbx_description
1 polymer ?
#
loop_
_entity_poly.entity_id
_entity_poly.type
_entity_poly.pdbx_seq_one_letter_code
_entity_poly.pdbx_strand_id
1 'polypeptide(L)'
;KLTDIEFNLIKEHSQKGYNILKPIDFSYPIAQIVLQHHERLNGSGYPNNLKGEKILLEAKIIGIADVVEAMSSHRPYRPAWV
;
A
#
# COMPACT_ATOMS: atom_id res chain seq x y z
N LYS A 1 -18.37 -4.80 -6.33
CA LYS A 1 -17.14 -5.60 -6.06
C LYS A 1 -16.38 -5.70 -7.37
N LEU A 2 -15.06 -5.54 -7.35
CA LEU A 2 -14.23 -5.59 -8.56
C LEU A 2 -13.98 -7.03 -9.02
N THR A 3 -13.78 -7.21 -10.32
CA THR A 3 -13.24 -8.44 -10.91
C THR A 3 -11.76 -8.61 -10.57
N ASP A 4 -11.22 -9.81 -10.73
CA ASP A 4 -9.80 -10.07 -10.49
C ASP A 4 -8.89 -9.27 -11.42
N ILE A 5 -9.33 -9.04 -12.67
CA ILE A 5 -8.60 -8.24 -13.65
C ILE A 5 -8.54 -6.77 -13.19
N GLU A 6 -9.68 -6.18 -12.84
CA GLU A 6 -9.75 -4.81 -12.33
C GLU A 6 -8.94 -4.64 -11.04
N PHE A 7 -9.03 -5.62 -10.13
CA PHE A 7 -8.28 -5.57 -8.89
C PHE A 7 -6.77 -5.68 -9.13
N ASN A 8 -6.32 -6.53 -10.06
CA ASN A 8 -4.92 -6.61 -10.44
C ASN A 8 -4.42 -5.30 -11.08
N LEU A 9 -5.23 -4.64 -11.90
CA LEU A 9 -4.91 -3.32 -12.45
C LEU A 9 -4.73 -2.26 -11.36
N ILE A 10 -5.58 -2.28 -10.32
CA ILE A 10 -5.44 -1.38 -9.17
C ILE A 10 -4.15 -1.64 -8.41
N LYS A 11 -3.75 -2.90 -8.18
CA LYS A 11 -2.51 -3.22 -7.45
C LYS A 11 -1.26 -2.60 -8.09
N GLU A 12 -1.30 -2.31 -9.40
CA GLU A 12 -0.18 -1.67 -10.11
C GLU A 12 0.15 -0.28 -9.58
N HIS A 13 -0.76 0.40 -8.85
CA HIS A 13 -0.49 1.75 -8.35
C HIS A 13 0.74 1.81 -7.44
N SER A 14 1.01 0.77 -6.64
CA SER A 14 2.21 0.72 -5.80
C SER A 14 3.48 0.77 -6.64
N GLN A 15 3.52 0.00 -7.75
CA GLN A 15 4.65 -0.03 -8.66
C GLN A 15 4.76 1.26 -9.49
N LYS A 16 3.65 1.80 -9.96
CA LYS A 16 3.61 3.08 -10.69
C LYS A 16 4.07 4.24 -9.80
N GLY A 17 3.63 4.28 -8.54
CA GLY A 17 4.07 5.25 -7.54
C GLY A 17 5.56 5.16 -7.28
N TYR A 18 6.10 3.95 -7.10
CA TYR A 18 7.54 3.74 -7.02
C TYR A 18 8.27 4.28 -8.25
N ASN A 19 7.81 3.98 -9.46
CA ASN A 19 8.47 4.41 -10.69
C ASN A 19 8.47 5.94 -10.86
N ILE A 20 7.41 6.62 -10.41
CA ILE A 20 7.31 8.08 -10.41
C ILE A 20 8.30 8.70 -9.42
N LEU A 21 8.43 8.10 -8.23
CA LEU A 21 9.21 8.67 -7.12
C LEU A 21 10.69 8.29 -7.16
N LYS A 22 11.03 7.14 -7.75
CA LYS A 22 12.40 6.60 -7.81
C LYS A 22 13.45 7.58 -8.35
N PRO A 23 13.17 8.40 -9.39
CA PRO A 23 14.17 9.32 -9.94
C PRO A 23 14.47 10.53 -9.05
N ILE A 24 13.65 10.77 -8.02
CA ILE A 24 13.80 11.92 -7.12
C ILE A 24 14.74 11.52 -5.98
N ASP A 25 15.74 12.35 -5.71
CA ASP A 25 16.68 12.15 -4.62
C ASP A 25 16.06 12.60 -3.28
N PHE A 26 15.48 11.64 -2.57
CA PHE A 26 14.96 11.84 -1.23
C PHE A 26 16.00 11.41 -0.19
N SER A 27 16.10 12.15 0.92
CA SER A 27 16.94 11.75 2.07
C SER A 27 16.50 10.44 2.75
N TYR A 28 15.32 9.93 2.39
CA TYR A 28 14.72 8.70 2.91
C TYR A 28 14.28 7.81 1.74
N PRO A 29 14.09 6.50 1.94
CA PRO A 29 13.72 5.57 0.87
C PRO A 29 12.22 5.66 0.51
N ILE A 30 11.72 6.87 0.23
CA ILE A 30 10.29 7.18 0.02
C ILE A 30 9.68 6.32 -1.08
N ALA A 31 10.36 6.19 -2.22
CA ALA A 31 9.88 5.34 -3.31
C ALA A 31 9.66 3.89 -2.82
N GLN A 32 10.61 3.34 -2.07
CA GLN A 32 10.55 1.97 -1.55
C GLN A 32 9.44 1.81 -0.51
N ILE A 33 9.21 2.82 0.33
CA ILE A 33 8.12 2.86 1.31
C ILE A 33 6.77 2.80 0.57
N VAL A 34 6.58 3.63 -0.46
CA VAL A 34 5.39 3.62 -1.32
C VAL A 34 5.24 2.29 -2.05
N LEU A 35 6.32 1.64 -2.48
CA LEU A 35 6.21 0.32 -3.11
C LEU A 35 5.64 -0.74 -2.15
N GLN A 36 5.99 -0.65 -0.86
CA GLN A 36 5.74 -1.69 0.14
C GLN A 36 4.49 -1.46 1.00
N HIS A 37 3.81 -0.32 0.91
CA HIS A 37 2.73 0.02 1.85
C HIS A 37 1.51 -0.93 1.83
N HIS A 38 1.37 -1.76 0.80
CA HIS A 38 0.36 -2.82 0.70
C HIS A 38 0.90 -4.23 0.95
N GLU A 39 2.18 -4.36 1.31
CA GLU A 39 2.73 -5.63 1.80
C GLU A 39 2.11 -5.99 3.16
N ARG A 40 2.03 -7.29 3.45
CA ARG A 40 1.43 -7.82 4.68
C ARG A 40 2.43 -8.69 5.40
N LEU A 41 2.42 -8.69 6.73
CA LEU A 41 3.43 -9.39 7.54
C LEU A 41 3.54 -10.89 7.22
N ASN A 42 2.43 -11.52 6.83
CA ASN A 42 2.35 -12.93 6.43
C ASN A 42 2.74 -13.20 4.96
N GLY A 43 3.01 -12.16 4.16
CA GLY A 43 3.35 -12.26 2.74
C GLY A 43 2.18 -12.39 1.78
N SER A 44 0.95 -12.15 2.22
CA SER A 44 -0.22 -12.13 1.33
C SER A 44 -0.44 -10.76 0.66
N GLY A 45 0.49 -9.81 0.85
CA GLY A 45 0.44 -8.48 0.26
C GLY A 45 1.04 -8.43 -1.13
N TYR A 46 1.19 -7.23 -1.67
CA TYR A 46 1.72 -7.00 -3.01
C TYR A 46 2.59 -5.72 -3.02
N PRO A 47 3.47 -5.53 -4.02
CA PRO A 47 3.67 -6.37 -5.21
C PRO A 47 4.66 -7.53 -5.06
N ASN A 48 5.53 -7.52 -4.05
CA ASN A 48 6.67 -8.44 -3.93
C ASN A 48 6.42 -9.59 -2.95
N ASN A 49 5.29 -9.61 -2.25
CA ASN A 49 4.93 -10.63 -1.25
C ASN A 49 5.98 -10.72 -0.13
N LEU A 50 6.46 -9.56 0.33
CA LEU A 50 7.45 -9.46 1.40
C LEU A 50 6.86 -9.93 2.74
N LYS A 51 7.73 -10.40 3.63
CA LYS A 51 7.33 -10.99 4.93
C LYS A 51 8.07 -10.33 6.08
N GLY A 52 7.34 -10.10 7.17
CA GLY A 52 7.88 -9.68 8.46
C GLY A 52 8.88 -8.52 8.35
N GLU A 53 10.14 -8.80 8.66
CA GLU A 53 11.25 -7.83 8.72
C GLU A 53 11.71 -7.33 7.35
N LYS A 54 11.33 -8.01 6.25
CA LYS A 54 11.65 -7.54 4.89
C LYS A 54 10.85 -6.30 4.46
N ILE A 55 9.79 -5.98 5.20
CA ILE A 55 8.97 -4.79 4.98
C ILE A 55 9.52 -3.66 5.85
N LEU A 56 9.79 -2.50 5.24
CA LEU A 56 10.24 -1.29 5.91
C LEU A 56 9.27 -0.89 7.02
N LEU A 57 9.80 -0.37 8.14
CA LEU A 57 8.99 0.03 9.28
C LEU A 57 7.99 1.14 8.89
N GLU A 58 8.47 2.12 8.13
CA GLU A 58 7.69 3.24 7.62
C GLU A 58 6.56 2.77 6.68
N ALA A 59 6.81 1.72 5.88
CA ALA A 59 5.78 1.12 5.04
C ALA A 59 4.70 0.41 5.87
N LYS A 60 5.08 -0.25 6.97
CA LYS A 60 4.10 -0.83 7.92
C LYS A 60 3.26 0.25 8.57
N ILE A 61 3.88 1.37 8.98
CA ILE A 61 3.19 2.51 9.60
C ILE A 61 2.17 3.10 8.62
N ILE A 62 2.57 3.39 7.37
CA ILE A 62 1.65 3.91 6.36
C ILE A 62 0.55 2.90 6.03
N GLY A 63 0.87 1.61 5.91
CA GLY A 63 -0.12 0.57 5.65
C GLY A 63 -1.19 0.44 6.76
N ILE A 64 -0.84 0.72 8.03
CA ILE A 64 -1.80 0.80 9.13
C ILE A 64 -2.64 2.08 8.99
N ALA A 65 -1.99 3.23 8.76
CA ALA A 65 -2.68 4.51 8.62
C ALA A 65 -3.71 4.50 7.48
N ASP A 66 -3.36 3.91 6.32
CA ASP A 66 -4.25 3.76 5.15
C ASP A 66 -5.49 2.90 5.47
N VAL A 67 -5.32 1.79 6.19
CA VAL A 67 -6.44 0.94 6.60
C VAL A 67 -7.34 1.65 7.61
N VAL A 68 -6.76 2.37 8.58
CA VAL A 68 -7.52 3.12 9.59
C VAL A 68 -8.33 4.23 8.93
N GLU A 69 -7.74 4.99 8.00
CA GLU A 69 -8.47 5.97 7.19
C GLU A 69 -9.64 5.29 6.48
N ALA A 70 -9.36 4.20 5.75
CA ALA A 70 -10.34 3.56 4.89
C ALA A 70 -11.55 3.00 5.64
N MET A 71 -11.37 2.69 6.93
CA MET A 71 -12.42 2.26 7.84
C MET A 71 -13.17 3.42 8.50
N SER A 72 -12.51 4.55 8.70
CA SER A 72 -13.05 5.72 9.42
C SER A 72 -13.75 6.71 8.50
N SER A 73 -13.44 6.69 7.21
CA SER A 73 -14.06 7.58 6.23
C SER A 73 -15.37 7.03 5.68
N HIS A 74 -16.38 7.88 5.58
CA HIS A 74 -17.64 7.55 4.93
C HIS A 74 -17.40 7.33 3.43
N ARG A 75 -17.52 6.09 2.97
CA ARG A 75 -17.37 5.74 1.55
C ARG A 75 -18.74 5.38 0.97
N PRO A 76 -19.01 5.69 -0.32
CA PRO A 76 -20.20 5.18 -0.98
C PRO A 76 -20.29 3.66 -0.76
N TYR A 77 -21.43 3.17 -0.27
CA TYR A 77 -21.69 1.77 0.07
C TYR A 77 -21.05 1.20 1.35
N ARG A 78 -20.40 2.01 2.20
CA ARG A 78 -19.96 1.59 3.55
C ARG A 78 -19.98 2.78 4.53
N PRO A 79 -20.90 2.80 5.52
CA PRO A 79 -20.82 3.77 6.61
C PRO A 79 -19.47 3.65 7.33
N ALA A 80 -18.97 4.78 7.83
CA ALA A 80 -17.83 4.78 8.75
C ALA A 80 -18.15 3.90 9.97
N TRP A 81 -17.15 3.20 10.49
CA TRP A 81 -17.29 2.33 11.66
C TRP A 81 -17.28 3.11 12.98
N VAL A 82 -17.04 4.42 12.90
CA VAL A 82 -16.96 5.37 14.02
C VAL A 82 -18.05 6.43 13.85
#